data_AF-A0A820KRU0-F1
#
_entry.id   AF-A0A820KRU0-F1
#
_cell.length_a   1.000
_cell.length_b   1.000
_cell.length_c   1.000
_cell.angle_alpha   90.00
_cell.angle_beta   90.00
_cell.angle_gamma   90.00
#
_symmetry.space_group_name_H-M   'P 1'
#
loop_
_entity.id
_entity.type
_entity.pdbx_description
1 polymer ?
#
loop_
_entity_poly.entity_id
_entity_poly.type
_entity_poly.pdbx_seq_one_letter_code
_entity_poly.pdbx_strand_id
1 'polypeptide(L)'
;TIPLLVSIDQCIPFLDHHIGHSKGNLEIKVAHDWNVEPYALPYIFGHPRHNYLTLIRAILIRAICCYAYVLDFIDEMEYLQKSMEYNQFSKHFICDQIKSFLMEFHTPEIRLFGPDQFFDQMSYDRLRRHVRKYLQDRKQSLLRQNEKLWQEQCQRSWRS
;
A
#
# COMPACT_ATOMS: atom_id res chain seq x y z
N THR A 1 -3.04 -12.45 46.02
CA THR A 1 -2.60 -11.65 44.87
C THR A 1 -3.70 -11.74 43.83
N ILE A 2 -4.42 -10.64 43.57
CA ILE A 2 -5.57 -10.62 42.65
C ILE A 2 -5.01 -10.54 41.22
N PRO A 3 -5.33 -11.46 40.30
CA PRO A 3 -4.88 -11.32 38.92
C PRO A 3 -5.72 -10.22 38.25
N LEU A 4 -5.05 -9.14 37.86
CA LEU A 4 -5.61 -8.09 37.00
C LEU A 4 -5.81 -8.68 35.60
N LEU A 5 -7.02 -9.15 35.32
CA LEU A 5 -7.44 -9.56 33.98
C LEU A 5 -7.86 -8.30 33.22
N VAL A 6 -6.87 -7.52 32.77
CA VAL A 6 -7.10 -6.39 31.87
C VAL A 6 -7.16 -6.96 30.46
N SER A 7 -8.36 -7.27 29.97
CA SER A 7 -8.56 -7.54 28.54
C SER A 7 -8.57 -6.21 27.80
N ILE A 8 -7.49 -5.92 27.08
CA ILE A 8 -7.45 -4.81 26.12
C ILE A 8 -8.07 -5.34 24.83
N ASP A 9 -9.40 -5.37 24.76
CA ASP A 9 -10.12 -5.53 23.49
C ASP A 9 -10.40 -4.15 22.93
N GLN A 10 -9.48 -3.65 22.11
CA GLN A 10 -9.68 -2.43 21.32
C GLN A 10 -9.67 -2.79 19.84
N CYS A 11 -10.82 -2.64 19.20
CA CYS A 11 -10.94 -2.71 17.75
C CYS A 11 -10.64 -1.31 17.20
N ILE A 12 -9.64 -1.18 16.33
CA ILE A 12 -9.34 0.08 15.65
C ILE A 12 -10.09 0.05 14.32
N PRO A 13 -11.18 0.80 14.13
CA PRO A 13 -12.11 0.57 13.01
C PRO A 13 -11.54 0.88 11.61
N PHE A 14 -10.36 1.49 11.50
CA PHE A 14 -9.71 1.72 10.20
C PHE A 14 -8.85 0.54 9.72
N LEU A 15 -8.62 -0.43 10.59
CA LEU A 15 -7.74 -1.57 10.40
C LEU A 15 -8.41 -2.72 11.15
N ASP A 16 -9.03 -3.68 10.46
CA ASP A 16 -9.69 -4.85 11.07
C ASP A 16 -8.69 -5.73 11.86
N HIS A 17 -8.22 -5.21 12.98
CA HIS A 17 -7.17 -5.72 13.84
C HIS A 17 -7.81 -6.07 15.16
N HIS A 18 -7.83 -7.35 15.44
CA HIS A 18 -8.20 -7.86 16.75
C HIS A 18 -6.92 -8.08 17.55
N ILE A 19 -6.71 -7.25 18.57
CA ILE A 19 -5.64 -7.43 19.54
C ILE A 19 -6.22 -8.22 20.70
N GLY A 20 -5.85 -9.49 20.80
CA GLY A 20 -6.27 -10.39 21.87
C GLY A 20 -5.11 -10.77 22.78
N HIS A 21 -5.43 -11.22 23.98
CA HIS A 21 -4.45 -11.76 24.92
C HIS A 21 -4.76 -13.24 25.17
N SER A 22 -3.84 -14.13 24.78
CA SER A 22 -4.00 -15.59 24.91
C SER A 22 -2.76 -16.19 25.55
N LYS A 23 -2.94 -16.90 26.68
CA LYS A 23 -1.88 -17.63 27.41
C LYS A 23 -0.62 -16.79 27.73
N GLY A 24 -0.79 -15.51 28.03
CA GLY A 24 0.32 -14.61 28.36
C GLY A 24 1.02 -13.99 27.15
N ASN A 25 0.56 -14.29 25.93
CA ASN A 25 1.06 -13.69 24.70
C ASN A 25 0.03 -12.73 24.11
N LEU A 26 0.52 -11.61 23.59
CA LEU A 26 -0.27 -10.68 22.80
C LEU A 26 -0.42 -11.27 21.39
N GLU A 27 -1.65 -11.57 20.97
CA GLU A 27 -1.97 -12.03 19.63
C GLU A 27 -2.63 -10.89 18.85
N ILE A 28 -2.08 -10.56 17.68
CA ILE A 28 -2.71 -9.62 16.75
C ILE A 28 -3.20 -10.43 15.55
N LYS A 29 -4.52 -10.40 15.31
CA LYS A 29 -5.15 -11.02 14.14
C LYS A 29 -5.61 -9.92 13.21
N VAL A 30 -5.12 -9.95 11.97
CA VAL A 30 -5.47 -8.99 10.94
C VAL A 30 -6.38 -9.70 9.93
N ALA A 31 -7.63 -9.26 9.82
CA ALA A 31 -8.52 -9.72 8.78
C ALA A 31 -8.33 -8.80 7.56
N HIS A 32 -7.83 -9.36 6.47
CA HIS A 32 -7.70 -8.64 5.21
C HIS A 32 -8.94 -8.90 4.33
N ASP A 33 -9.80 -7.91 4.16
CA ASP A 33 -10.77 -7.94 3.06
C ASP A 33 -10.07 -7.46 1.77
N TRP A 34 -9.71 -8.42 0.92
CA TRP A 34 -9.07 -8.16 -0.38
C TRP A 34 -9.90 -7.31 -1.35
N ASN A 35 -11.18 -7.05 -1.05
CA ASN A 35 -12.04 -6.17 -1.84
C ASN A 35 -12.05 -4.73 -1.31
N VAL A 36 -11.68 -4.51 -0.05
CA VAL A 36 -11.68 -3.19 0.63
C VAL A 36 -10.24 -2.68 0.83
N GLU A 37 -9.30 -3.58 1.14
CA GLU A 37 -7.88 -3.30 1.36
C GLU A 37 -6.99 -4.12 0.40
N PRO A 38 -6.83 -3.69 -0.87
CA PRO A 38 -5.93 -4.38 -1.81
C PRO A 38 -4.44 -4.21 -1.49
N TYR A 39 -4.09 -3.54 -0.38
CA TYR A 39 -2.72 -3.26 0.02
C TYR A 39 -2.46 -3.76 1.44
N ALA A 40 -1.53 -4.70 1.56
CA ALA A 40 -0.87 -4.93 2.82
C ALA A 40 -0.16 -3.64 3.23
N LEU A 41 -0.49 -3.07 4.39
CA LEU A 41 0.39 -2.13 5.06
C LEU A 41 1.77 -2.78 5.15
N PRO A 42 2.86 -2.08 4.82
CA PRO A 42 4.18 -2.64 4.97
C PRO A 42 4.41 -2.93 6.45
N TYR A 43 4.27 -4.19 6.82
CA TYR A 43 4.78 -4.71 8.08
C TYR A 43 6.24 -4.29 8.19
N ILE A 44 6.59 -3.58 9.26
CA ILE A 44 7.93 -3.07 9.50
C ILE A 44 8.85 -4.27 9.77
N PHE A 45 9.45 -4.83 8.72
CA PHE A 45 10.55 -5.78 8.81
C PHE A 45 11.64 -5.36 7.83
N GLY A 46 12.85 -5.07 8.33
CA GLY A 46 14.04 -4.84 7.50
C GLY A 46 14.46 -3.37 7.29
N HIS A 47 15.67 -3.19 6.74
CA HIS A 47 16.39 -1.91 6.62
C HIS A 47 15.49 -0.73 6.22
N PRO A 48 15.52 0.40 6.96
CA PRO A 48 14.55 1.49 6.82
C PRO A 48 14.37 1.97 5.38
N ARG A 49 15.46 2.10 4.62
CA ARG A 49 15.42 2.63 3.25
C ARG A 49 14.55 1.81 2.28
N HIS A 50 14.59 0.47 2.31
CA HIS A 50 13.76 -0.32 1.39
C HIS A 50 12.28 -0.26 1.75
N ASN A 51 11.97 -0.17 3.04
CA ASN A 51 10.59 -0.05 3.51
C ASN A 51 9.96 1.28 3.08
N TYR A 52 10.73 2.37 3.07
CA TYR A 52 10.24 3.67 2.62
C TYR A 52 9.97 3.73 1.11
N LEU A 53 10.74 3.02 0.28
CA LEU A 53 10.46 2.92 -1.17
C LEU A 53 9.10 2.25 -1.39
N THR A 54 8.88 1.11 -0.74
CA THR A 54 7.62 0.38 -0.81
C THR A 54 6.46 1.19 -0.23
N LEU A 55 6.70 1.93 0.86
CA LEU A 55 5.70 2.79 1.49
C LEU A 55 5.27 3.94 0.58
N ILE A 56 6.20 4.71 0.01
CA ILE A 56 5.90 5.81 -0.92
C ILE A 56 5.04 5.27 -2.07
N ARG A 57 5.49 4.17 -2.69
CA ARG A 57 4.76 3.55 -3.79
C ARG A 57 3.36 3.12 -3.37
N ALA A 58 3.20 2.50 -2.20
CA ALA A 58 1.90 2.09 -1.69
C ALA A 58 0.96 3.28 -1.45
N ILE A 59 1.47 4.37 -0.86
CA ILE A 59 0.71 5.61 -0.64
C ILE A 59 0.23 6.19 -1.97
N LEU A 60 1.11 6.29 -2.97
CA LEU A 60 0.75 6.83 -4.29
C LEU A 60 -0.31 5.97 -4.99
N ILE A 61 -0.15 4.64 -4.97
CA ILE A 61 -1.15 3.73 -5.54
C ILE A 61 -2.50 3.88 -4.83
N ARG A 62 -2.49 3.94 -3.49
CA ARG A 62 -3.70 4.15 -2.68
C ARG A 62 -4.40 5.46 -3.06
N ALA A 63 -3.65 6.55 -3.12
CA ALA A 63 -4.16 7.87 -3.50
C ALA A 63 -4.88 7.85 -4.85
N ILE A 64 -4.25 7.23 -5.86
CA ILE A 64 -4.79 7.10 -7.22
C ILE A 64 -6.10 6.28 -7.25
N CYS A 65 -6.20 5.31 -6.35
CA CYS A 65 -7.37 4.44 -6.26
C CYS A 65 -8.53 5.12 -5.51
N CYS A 66 -8.22 5.86 -4.44
CA CYS A 66 -9.20 6.53 -3.59
C CYS A 66 -9.72 7.84 -4.19
N TYR A 67 -8.87 8.62 -4.84
CA TYR A 67 -9.22 9.97 -5.29
C TYR A 67 -9.63 9.99 -6.76
N ALA A 68 -10.78 10.62 -7.03
CA ALA A 68 -11.31 10.78 -8.38
C ALA A 68 -10.72 12.00 -9.10
N TYR A 69 -10.44 13.07 -8.35
CA TYR A 69 -9.96 14.33 -8.90
C TYR A 69 -8.45 14.48 -8.69
N VAL A 70 -7.82 15.15 -9.65
CA VAL A 70 -6.37 15.37 -9.63
C VAL A 70 -5.94 16.29 -8.48
N LEU A 71 -6.80 17.22 -8.05
CA LEU A 71 -6.51 18.12 -6.94
C LEU A 71 -6.34 17.35 -5.62
N ASP A 72 -7.26 16.43 -5.32
CA ASP A 72 -7.16 15.58 -4.13
C ASP A 72 -5.89 14.73 -4.13
N PHE A 73 -5.46 14.27 -5.31
CA PHE A 73 -4.21 13.54 -5.47
C PHE A 73 -2.99 14.43 -5.22
N ILE A 74 -3.00 15.67 -5.69
CA ILE A 74 -1.94 16.66 -5.44
C ILE A 74 -1.83 16.95 -3.94
N ASP A 75 -2.96 17.15 -3.25
CA ASP A 75 -2.97 17.41 -1.80
C ASP A 75 -2.34 16.25 -1.02
N GLU A 76 -2.65 15.00 -1.38
CA GLU A 76 -2.04 13.82 -0.78
C GLU A 76 -0.54 13.73 -1.08
N MET A 77 -0.11 14.10 -2.29
CA MET A 77 1.31 14.14 -2.65
C MET A 77 2.07 15.20 -1.85
N GLU A 78 1.50 16.38 -1.65
CA GLU A 78 2.09 17.40 -0.79
C GLU A 78 2.18 16.93 0.67
N TYR A 79 1.14 16.25 1.15
CA TYR A 79 1.11 15.70 2.50
C TYR A 79 2.19 14.61 2.68
N LEU A 80 2.32 13.71 1.71
CA LEU A 80 3.38 12.70 1.66
C LEU A 80 4.76 13.36 1.71
N GLN A 81 4.99 14.40 0.90
CA GLN A 81 6.25 15.11 0.87
C GLN A 81 6.57 15.73 2.23
N LYS A 82 5.64 16.50 2.81
CA LYS A 82 5.80 17.11 4.14
C LYS A 82 6.09 16.05 5.22
N SER A 83 5.40 14.92 5.16
CA SER A 83 5.60 13.80 6.09
C SER A 83 7.00 13.20 5.96
N MET A 84 7.51 13.03 4.74
CA MET A 84 8.86 12.48 4.51
C MET A 84 9.96 13.49 4.86
N GLU A 85 9.75 14.78 4.57
CA GLU A 85 10.66 15.86 4.99
C GLU A 85 10.76 15.93 6.52
N TYR A 86 9.63 15.79 7.24
CA TYR A 86 9.61 15.71 8.70
C TYR A 86 10.44 14.52 9.23
N ASN A 87 10.47 13.41 8.50
CA ASN A 87 11.31 12.25 8.79
C ASN A 87 12.75 12.38 8.26
N GLN A 88 13.21 13.60 7.98
CA GLN A 88 14.59 13.93 7.55
C GLN A 88 15.00 13.34 6.19
N PHE A 89 14.04 12.95 5.35
CA PHE A 89 14.35 12.58 3.96
C PHE A 89 14.65 13.83 3.13
N SER A 90 15.61 13.71 2.20
CA SER A 90 15.92 14.82 1.30
C SER A 90 14.80 15.01 0.27
N LYS A 91 14.52 16.27 -0.09
CA LYS A 91 13.57 16.61 -1.16
C LYS A 91 13.91 15.89 -2.46
N HIS A 92 15.20 15.82 -2.79
CA HIS A 92 15.68 15.13 -3.99
C HIS A 92 15.29 13.65 -3.99
N PHE A 93 15.50 12.94 -2.87
CA PHE A 93 15.09 11.55 -2.74
C PHE A 93 13.58 11.38 -2.96
N ILE A 94 12.75 12.21 -2.31
CA ILE A 94 11.29 12.13 -2.43
C ILE A 94 10.86 12.36 -3.89
N CYS A 95 11.37 13.42 -4.53
CA CYS A 95 11.08 13.73 -5.93
C CYS A 95 11.48 12.60 -6.87
N ASP A 96 12.66 11.99 -6.66
CA ASP A 96 13.13 10.87 -7.47
C ASP A 96 12.22 9.65 -7.33
N GLN A 97 11.71 9.38 -6.13
CA GLN A 97 10.77 8.27 -5.92
C GLN A 97 9.44 8.49 -6.61
N ILE A 98 8.87 9.69 -6.50
CA ILE A 98 7.61 10.01 -7.17
C ILE A 98 7.81 10.00 -8.69
N LYS A 99 8.94 10.52 -9.20
CA LYS A 99 9.27 10.48 -10.62
C LYS A 99 9.43 9.05 -11.14
N SER A 100 10.13 8.20 -10.39
CA SER A 100 10.28 6.78 -10.72
C SER A 100 8.94 6.06 -10.78
N PHE A 101 8.04 6.35 -9.83
CA PHE A 101 6.67 5.85 -9.84
C PHE A 101 5.90 6.28 -11.10
N LEU A 102 5.95 7.56 -11.47
CA LEU A 102 5.27 8.03 -12.68
C LEU A 102 5.85 7.45 -13.98
N MET A 103 7.16 7.20 -14.01
CA MET A 103 7.80 6.50 -15.12
C MET A 103 7.33 5.04 -15.22
N GLU A 104 7.15 4.35 -14.09
CA GLU A 104 6.61 2.97 -14.05
C GLU A 104 5.26 2.85 -14.78
N PHE A 105 4.39 3.85 -14.63
CA PHE A 105 3.07 3.87 -15.23
C PHE A 105 2.99 4.63 -16.57
N HIS A 106 4.14 4.92 -17.20
CA HIS A 106 4.23 5.59 -18.50
C HIS A 106 3.52 6.95 -18.54
N THR A 107 3.56 7.69 -17.43
CA THR A 107 3.03 9.05 -17.34
C THR A 107 4.11 10.03 -16.85
N PRO A 108 5.28 10.11 -17.53
CA PRO A 108 6.33 11.06 -17.16
C PRO A 108 5.94 12.51 -17.45
N GLU A 109 4.90 12.71 -18.27
CA GLU A 109 4.33 14.01 -18.63
C GLU A 109 3.73 14.74 -17.41
N ILE A 110 3.37 13.98 -16.37
CA ILE A 110 2.95 14.53 -15.09
C ILE A 110 4.21 15.10 -14.41
N ARG A 111 4.43 16.41 -14.60
CA ARG A 111 5.57 17.11 -13.98
C ARG A 111 5.22 17.48 -12.56
N LEU A 112 6.09 17.07 -11.66
CA LEU A 112 5.83 17.09 -10.23
C LEU A 112 6.16 18.40 -9.53
N PHE A 113 7.04 19.24 -10.12
CA PHE A 113 7.53 20.45 -9.45
C PHE A 113 7.96 21.53 -10.47
N GLY A 114 7.45 22.76 -10.32
CA GLY A 114 7.69 23.92 -11.20
C GLY A 114 6.51 24.93 -11.26
N PRO A 115 6.76 26.22 -11.53
CA PRO A 115 5.72 27.24 -11.68
C PRO A 115 4.81 27.02 -12.90
N ASP A 116 5.25 26.22 -13.88
CA ASP A 116 4.52 25.90 -15.12
C ASP A 116 3.91 24.48 -15.14
N GLN A 117 3.53 23.94 -13.97
CA GLN A 117 2.95 22.60 -13.87
C GLN A 117 1.47 22.56 -14.28
N PHE A 118 1.15 21.69 -15.23
CA PHE A 118 -0.23 21.35 -15.57
C PHE A 118 -0.48 19.89 -15.17
N PHE A 119 -1.10 19.72 -13.99
CA PHE A 119 -1.83 18.49 -13.69
C PHE A 119 -3.22 18.64 -14.28
N ASP A 120 -3.42 18.13 -15.50
CA ASP A 120 -4.76 18.07 -16.07
C ASP A 120 -5.44 16.75 -15.67
N GLN A 121 -6.77 16.82 -15.50
CA GLN A 121 -7.58 15.68 -15.10
C GLN A 121 -7.46 14.50 -16.09
N MET A 122 -7.24 14.76 -17.39
CA MET A 122 -7.13 13.68 -18.39
C MET A 122 -5.83 12.87 -18.22
N SER A 123 -4.71 13.55 -17.93
CA SER A 123 -3.43 12.90 -17.62
C SER A 123 -3.54 12.07 -16.34
N TYR A 124 -4.21 12.60 -15.32
CA TYR A 124 -4.48 11.86 -14.08
C TYR A 124 -5.38 10.63 -14.32
N ASP A 125 -6.45 10.77 -15.11
CA ASP A 125 -7.32 9.64 -15.44
C ASP A 125 -6.61 8.57 -16.28
N ARG A 126 -5.63 8.95 -17.10
CA ARG A 126 -4.74 7.99 -17.79
C ARG A 126 -3.88 7.21 -16.79
N LEU A 127 -3.25 7.90 -15.84
CA LEU A 127 -2.49 7.27 -14.76
C LEU A 127 -3.37 6.30 -13.95
N ARG A 128 -4.57 6.74 -13.54
CA ARG A 128 -5.54 5.90 -12.81
C ARG A 128 -5.90 4.63 -13.56
N ARG A 129 -6.15 4.72 -14.87
CA ARG A 129 -6.44 3.54 -15.70
C ARG A 129 -5.26 2.57 -15.73
N HIS A 130 -4.03 3.07 -15.89
CA HIS A 130 -2.84 2.21 -15.90
C HIS A 130 -2.62 1.52 -14.54
N VAL A 131 -2.74 2.25 -13.44
CA VAL A 131 -2.62 1.68 -12.08
C VAL A 131 -3.70 0.65 -11.82
N ARG A 132 -4.96 0.93 -12.15
CA ARG A 132 -6.05 -0.04 -11.98
C ARG A 132 -5.84 -1.31 -12.79
N LYS A 133 -5.41 -1.18 -14.05
CA LYS A 133 -5.07 -2.33 -14.89
C LYS A 133 -3.94 -3.15 -14.28
N TYR A 134 -2.86 -2.50 -13.84
CA TYR A 134 -1.75 -3.17 -13.16
C TYR A 134 -2.21 -3.97 -11.94
N LEU A 135 -3.09 -3.40 -11.11
CA LEU A 135 -3.61 -4.06 -9.92
C LEU A 135 -4.48 -5.27 -10.27
N GLN A 136 -5.31 -5.14 -11.31
CA GLN A 136 -6.14 -6.22 -11.81
C GLN A 136 -5.28 -7.37 -12.34
N ASP A 137 -4.27 -7.07 -13.17
CA ASP A 137 -3.34 -8.05 -13.72
C ASP A 137 -2.55 -8.77 -12.60
N ARG A 138 -2.16 -8.03 -11.56
CA ARG A 138 -1.49 -8.58 -10.38
C ARG A 138 -2.41 -9.49 -9.57
N LYS A 139 -3.67 -9.09 -9.33
CA LYS A 139 -4.67 -9.93 -8.65
C LYS A 139 -4.87 -11.26 -9.40
N GLN A 140 -5.06 -11.21 -10.72
CA GLN A 140 -5.20 -12.41 -11.55
C GLN A 140 -3.96 -13.31 -11.53
N SER A 141 -2.77 -12.72 -11.49
CA SER A 141 -1.52 -13.48 -11.45
C SER A 141 -1.34 -14.20 -10.11
N LEU A 142 -1.69 -13.56 -9.00
CA LEU A 142 -1.68 -14.17 -7.66
C LEU A 142 -2.70 -15.30 -7.54
N LEU A 143 -3.91 -15.12 -8.07
CA LEU A 143 -4.94 -16.17 -8.08
C LEU A 143 -4.45 -17.42 -8.84
N ARG A 144 -3.84 -17.23 -10.02
CA ARG A 144 -3.25 -18.33 -10.80
C ARG A 144 -2.10 -19.03 -10.08
N GLN A 145 -1.25 -18.29 -9.36
CA GLN A 145 -0.18 -18.88 -8.56
C GLN A 145 -0.73 -19.72 -7.40
N ASN A 146 -1.72 -19.19 -6.69
CA ASN A 146 -2.37 -19.93 -5.61
C ASN A 146 -3.04 -21.21 -6.13
N GLU A 147 -3.74 -21.15 -7.26
CA GLU A 147 -4.36 -22.32 -7.88
C GLU A 147 -3.33 -23.42 -8.22
N LYS A 148 -2.16 -23.04 -8.76
CA LYS A 148 -1.06 -23.99 -9.01
C LYS A 148 -0.54 -24.63 -7.71
N LEU A 149 -0.33 -23.83 -6.66
CA LEU A 149 0.14 -24.33 -5.37
C LEU A 149 -0.88 -25.32 -4.75
N TRP A 150 -2.17 -25.01 -4.84
CA TRP A 150 -3.24 -25.91 -4.41
C TRP A 150 -3.23 -27.22 -5.20
N GLN A 151 -3.09 -27.18 -6.52
CA GLN A 151 -3.01 -28.37 -7.37
C GLN A 151 -1.79 -29.24 -7.02
N GLU A 152 -0.62 -28.64 -6.79
CA GLU A 152 0.60 -29.35 -6.39
C GLU A 152 0.46 -30.00 -5.00
N GLN A 153 -0.16 -29.31 -4.04
CA GLN A 153 -0.40 -29.85 -2.70
C GLN A 153 -1.38 -31.02 -2.72
N CYS A 154 -2.49 -30.90 -3.47
CA CYS A 154 -3.41 -32.01 -3.65
C CYS A 154 -2.69 -33.22 -4.26
N GLN A 155 -1.93 -33.05 -5.35
CA GLN A 155 -1.21 -34.15 -6.00
C GLN A 155 -0.20 -34.87 -5.08
N ARG A 156 0.42 -34.15 -4.14
CA ARG A 156 1.31 -34.76 -3.13
C ARG A 156 0.54 -35.55 -2.07
N SER A 157 -0.63 -35.05 -1.65
CA SER A 157 -1.50 -35.74 -0.69
C SER A 157 -2.10 -37.05 -1.23
N TRP A 158 -2.32 -37.17 -2.54
CA TRP A 158 -2.83 -38.41 -3.16
C TRP A 158 -1.75 -39.46 -3.43
N ARG A 159 -0.47 -39.10 -3.35
CA ARG A 159 0.68 -39.99 -3.57
C ARG A 159 1.30 -40.52 -2.27
N SER A 160 0.79 -40.08 -1.11
CA SER A 160 1.21 -40.49 0.23
C SER A 160 0.16 -41.42 0.83
#